data_AF-B8BIJ7-F1
#
_entry.id   AF-B8BIJ7-F1
#
_cell.length_a   1.000
_cell.length_b   1.000
_cell.length_c   1.000
_cell.angle_alpha   90.00
_cell.angle_beta   90.00
_cell.angle_gamma   90.00
#
_symmetry.space_group_name_H-M   'P 1'
#
loop_
_entity.id
_entity.type
_entity.pdbx_description
1 polymer ?
#
loop_
_entity_poly.entity_id
_entity_poly.type
_entity_poly.pdbx_seq_one_letter_code
_entity_poly.pdbx_strand_id
1 'polypeptide(L)'
;MFSFGIMLLEMFTGKRPTDPMFIGEMTLRQWVSQSFPENLADVADEKLLQDEETRLCFDHLNTSLGSSSTSRSNSFLTSIFELGLLCSSELPEQRMAMNDVVAKLKVIKKDYSALMQAMQRPRQY
;
A
#
# COMPACT_ATOMS: atom_id res chain seq x y z
N MET A 1 0.44 -1.25 18.25
CA MET A 1 0.98 -0.81 16.94
C MET A 1 1.31 -2.00 16.06
N PHE A 2 2.04 -3.00 16.58
CA PHE A 2 2.35 -4.23 15.82
C PHE A 2 1.13 -4.90 15.19
N SER A 3 0.12 -5.24 15.99
CA SER A 3 -1.10 -5.92 15.52
C SER A 3 -1.85 -5.10 14.48
N PHE A 4 -1.88 -3.77 14.64
CA PHE A 4 -2.47 -2.87 13.65
C PHE A 4 -1.71 -2.93 12.31
N GLY A 5 -0.38 -2.94 12.35
CA GLY A 5 0.44 -3.11 11.15
C GLY A 5 0.13 -4.42 10.44
N ILE A 6 0.07 -5.52 11.17
CA ILE A 6 -0.29 -6.83 10.61
C ILE A 6 -1.71 -6.84 10.02
N MET A 7 -2.70 -6.27 10.72
CA MET A 7 -4.06 -6.15 10.19
C MET A 7 -4.13 -5.30 8.92
N LEU A 8 -3.34 -4.24 8.83
CA LEU A 8 -3.25 -3.43 7.63
C LEU A 8 -2.67 -4.23 6.46
N LEU A 9 -1.59 -4.98 6.70
CA LEU A 9 -1.02 -5.88 5.69
C LEU A 9 -2.01 -6.98 5.28
N GLU A 10 -2.71 -7.59 6.23
CA GLU A 10 -3.73 -8.63 5.97
C GLU A 10 -4.85 -8.08 5.08
N MET A 11 -5.36 -6.88 5.38
CA MET A 11 -6.43 -6.24 4.63
C MET A 11 -6.07 -5.98 3.17
N PHE A 12 -4.84 -5.52 2.90
CA PHE A 12 -4.43 -5.12 1.55
C PHE A 12 -3.83 -6.25 0.72
N THR A 13 -3.43 -7.35 1.35
CA THR A 13 -2.97 -8.57 0.66
C THR A 13 -4.07 -9.61 0.49
N GLY A 14 -5.15 -9.51 1.28
CA GLY A 14 -6.18 -10.55 1.38
C GLY A 14 -5.67 -11.84 2.03
N LYS A 15 -4.46 -11.85 2.61
CA LYS A 15 -3.83 -13.03 3.21
C LYS A 15 -3.84 -12.94 4.73
N ARG A 16 -4.34 -14.00 5.37
CA ARG A 16 -4.29 -14.12 6.84
C ARG A 16 -2.86 -14.31 7.31
N PRO A 17 -2.44 -13.77 8.47
CA PRO A 17 -1.11 -14.04 9.04
C PRO A 17 -0.83 -15.54 9.27
N THR A 18 -1.89 -16.34 9.40
CA THR A 18 -1.86 -17.81 9.57
C THR A 18 -2.20 -18.58 8.28
N ASP A 19 -2.17 -17.92 7.12
CA ASP A 19 -2.39 -18.58 5.83
C ASP A 19 -1.40 -19.75 5.65
N PRO A 20 -1.86 -20.94 5.22
CA PRO A 20 -1.00 -22.10 5.03
C PRO A 20 0.19 -21.88 4.08
N MET A 21 0.17 -20.84 3.23
CA MET A 21 1.32 -20.49 2.39
C MET A 21 2.54 -20.00 3.20
N PHE A 22 2.32 -19.53 4.43
CA PHE A 22 3.37 -19.08 5.34
C PHE A 22 3.91 -20.27 6.14
N ILE A 23 4.94 -20.93 5.57
CA ILE A 23 5.60 -22.10 6.17
C ILE A 23 6.96 -21.74 6.78
N GLY A 24 7.33 -22.45 7.84
CA GLY A 24 8.59 -22.25 8.54
C GLY A 24 8.68 -20.84 9.14
N GLU A 25 9.77 -20.13 8.84
CA GLU A 25 10.01 -18.78 9.35
C GLU A 25 9.33 -17.67 8.52
N MET A 26 8.71 -18.02 7.37
CA MET A 26 8.07 -17.04 6.50
C MET A 26 6.82 -16.47 7.17
N THR A 27 6.73 -15.14 7.27
CA THR A 27 5.55 -14.44 7.79
C THR A 27 4.94 -13.50 6.74
N LEU A 28 3.66 -13.13 6.93
CA LEU A 28 3.00 -12.10 6.12
C LEU A 28 3.84 -10.82 5.98
N ARG A 29 4.45 -10.37 7.09
CA ARG A 29 5.30 -9.19 7.10
C ARG A 29 6.55 -9.37 6.23
N GLN A 30 7.24 -10.51 6.37
CA GLN A 30 8.45 -10.78 5.59
C GLN A 30 8.14 -10.90 4.09
N TRP A 31 7.06 -11.59 3.74
CA TRP A 31 6.61 -11.74 2.35
C TRP A 31 6.31 -10.38 1.70
N VAL A 32 5.60 -9.50 2.41
CA VAL A 32 5.38 -8.12 1.96
C VAL A 32 6.70 -7.35 1.88
N SER A 33 7.56 -7.45 2.91
CA SER A 33 8.83 -6.73 2.95
C SER A 33 9.78 -7.11 1.83
N GLN A 34 9.74 -8.36 1.35
CA GLN A 34 10.54 -8.83 0.22
C GLN A 34 10.03 -8.32 -1.13
N SER A 35 8.76 -7.95 -1.19
CA SER A 35 8.11 -7.46 -2.41
C SER A 35 8.02 -5.93 -2.46
N PHE A 36 8.34 -5.25 -1.36
CA PHE A 36 8.26 -3.80 -1.26
C PHE A 36 9.55 -3.10 -1.71
N PRO A 37 9.47 -1.96 -2.44
CA PRO A 37 8.27 -1.36 -3.03
C PRO A 37 7.93 -1.85 -4.46
N GLU A 38 8.84 -2.53 -5.15
CA GLU A 38 8.77 -2.71 -6.60
C GLU A 38 7.72 -3.75 -7.06
N ASN A 39 7.50 -4.79 -6.25
CA ASN A 39 6.69 -5.96 -6.62
C ASN A 39 5.38 -6.02 -5.81
N LEU A 40 4.83 -4.87 -5.42
CA LEU A 40 3.63 -4.83 -4.58
C LEU A 40 2.38 -5.38 -5.27
N ALA A 41 2.35 -5.43 -6.61
CA ALA A 41 1.27 -6.08 -7.34
C ALA A 41 1.22 -7.60 -7.10
N ASP A 42 2.36 -8.24 -6.78
CA ASP A 42 2.42 -9.69 -6.55
C ASP A 42 1.86 -10.09 -5.17
N VAL A 43 1.76 -9.12 -4.25
CA VAL A 43 1.30 -9.35 -2.88
C VAL A 43 -0.05 -8.71 -2.56
N ALA A 44 -0.47 -7.70 -3.33
CA ALA A 44 -1.77 -7.06 -3.17
C ALA A 44 -2.92 -8.04 -3.46
N ASP A 45 -4.06 -7.85 -2.79
CA ASP A 45 -5.26 -8.66 -3.03
C ASP A 45 -5.68 -8.52 -4.51
N GLU A 46 -5.86 -9.64 -5.20
CA GLU A 46 -6.30 -9.65 -6.59
C GLU A 46 -7.61 -8.89 -6.79
N LYS A 47 -8.53 -8.95 -5.82
CA LYS A 47 -9.81 -8.21 -5.87
C LYS A 47 -9.60 -6.71 -5.80
N LEU A 48 -8.59 -6.27 -5.05
CA LEU A 48 -8.18 -4.86 -5.01
C LEU A 48 -7.57 -4.43 -6.36
N LEU A 49 -6.84 -5.33 -7.02
CA LEU A 49 -6.28 -5.11 -8.35
C LEU A 49 -7.30 -5.29 -9.49
N GLN A 50 -8.49 -5.81 -9.25
CA GLN A 50 -9.56 -5.95 -10.25
C GLN A 50 -10.53 -4.76 -10.21
N ASP A 51 -10.51 -3.96 -9.16
CA ASP A 51 -11.29 -2.73 -9.08
C ASP A 51 -10.72 -1.68 -10.06
N GLU A 52 -11.47 -1.38 -11.12
CA GLU A 52 -11.06 -0.45 -12.19
C GLU A 52 -10.60 0.91 -11.65
N GLU A 53 -11.25 1.40 -10.61
CA GLU A 53 -10.94 2.65 -9.91
C GLU A 53 -9.55 2.55 -9.23
N THR A 54 -9.26 1.44 -8.56
CA THR A 54 -7.96 1.15 -7.95
C THR A 54 -6.86 0.85 -8.98
N ARG A 55 -7.18 0.17 -10.09
CA ARG A 55 -6.25 -0.14 -11.20
C ARG A 55 -5.73 1.12 -11.87
N LEU A 56 -6.63 2.07 -12.16
CA LEU A 56 -6.24 3.34 -12.77
C LEU A 56 -5.34 4.14 -11.83
N CYS A 57 -5.47 3.98 -10.51
CA CYS A 57 -4.56 4.58 -9.54
C CYS A 57 -3.15 3.95 -9.57
N PHE A 58 -3.03 2.66 -9.90
CA PHE A 58 -1.73 2.01 -10.14
C PHE A 58 -1.04 2.55 -11.39
N ASP A 59 -1.78 2.65 -12.49
CA ASP A 59 -1.22 2.96 -13.81
C ASP A 59 -1.01 4.46 -14.06
N HIS A 60 -1.88 5.33 -13.54
CA HIS A 60 -1.87 6.77 -13.88
C HIS A 60 -0.68 7.54 -13.28
N LEU A 61 -0.07 7.03 -12.20
CA LEU A 61 1.17 7.58 -11.65
C LEU A 61 2.36 7.45 -12.61
N ASN A 62 2.30 6.53 -13.58
CA ASN A 62 3.35 6.37 -14.59
C ASN A 62 3.19 7.31 -15.80
N THR A 63 2.01 7.92 -16.01
CA THR A 63 1.69 8.65 -17.26
C THR A 63 1.48 10.16 -17.09
N SER A 64 1.18 10.67 -15.88
CA SER A 64 0.73 12.05 -15.69
C SER A 64 1.84 13.13 -15.65
N LEU A 65 3.12 12.76 -15.49
CA LEU A 65 4.20 13.74 -15.40
C LEU A 65 5.38 13.26 -16.23
N GLY A 66 5.43 13.71 -17.49
CA GLY A 66 6.65 13.59 -18.28
C GLY A 66 7.77 14.36 -17.58
N SER A 67 8.61 13.68 -16.80
CA SER A 67 10.01 14.03 -16.50
C SER A 67 10.64 13.11 -15.46
N SER A 68 11.82 12.58 -15.84
CA SER A 68 12.94 12.16 -14.99
C SER A 68 12.90 10.79 -14.31
N SER A 69 13.92 10.00 -14.64
CA SER A 69 14.24 8.62 -14.29
C SER A 69 14.50 8.33 -12.79
N THR A 70 13.71 8.88 -11.85
CA THR A 70 13.88 8.64 -10.40
C THR A 70 12.58 8.60 -9.57
N SER A 71 11.40 8.60 -10.16
CA SER A 71 10.15 8.59 -9.39
C SER A 71 9.82 7.18 -8.91
N ARG A 72 10.24 6.84 -7.69
CA ARG A 72 9.59 5.82 -6.85
C ARG A 72 8.08 6.01 -6.99
N SER A 73 7.38 5.06 -7.59
CA SER A 73 5.94 5.15 -7.83
C SER A 73 5.20 5.32 -6.51
N ASN A 74 4.87 6.56 -6.14
CA ASN A 74 4.19 6.92 -4.90
C ASN A 74 2.68 6.60 -5.01
N SER A 75 2.35 5.33 -5.23
CA SER A 75 0.96 4.87 -5.14
C SER A 75 0.48 4.90 -3.70
N PHE A 76 -0.83 5.06 -3.52
CA PHE A 76 -1.44 4.95 -2.19
C PHE A 76 -1.12 3.59 -1.56
N LEU A 77 -0.97 2.54 -2.37
CA LEU A 77 -0.59 1.21 -1.92
C LEU A 77 0.84 1.16 -1.40
N THR A 78 1.80 1.75 -2.10
CA THR A 78 3.16 1.88 -1.56
C THR A 78 3.12 2.56 -0.19
N SER A 79 2.32 3.62 -0.04
CA SER A 79 2.18 4.32 1.25
C SER A 79 1.52 3.47 2.34
N ILE A 80 0.50 2.67 1.99
CA ILE A 80 -0.18 1.76 2.92
C ILE A 80 0.72 0.61 3.34
N PHE A 81 1.42 -0.01 2.41
CA PHE A 81 2.36 -1.10 2.69
C PHE A 81 3.55 -0.61 3.52
N GLU A 82 4.11 0.55 3.20
CA GLU A 82 5.15 1.19 4.03
C GLU A 82 4.63 1.41 5.46
N LEU A 83 3.43 1.96 5.60
CA LEU A 83 2.82 2.19 6.92
C LEU A 83 2.62 0.89 7.70
N GLY A 84 2.15 -0.16 7.04
CA GLY A 84 1.99 -1.50 7.63
C GLY A 84 3.31 -2.08 8.12
N LEU A 85 4.37 -1.98 7.31
CA LEU A 85 5.72 -2.44 7.64
C LEU A 85 6.34 -1.68 8.81
N LEU A 86 6.18 -0.34 8.86
CA LEU A 86 6.63 0.49 9.97
C LEU A 86 5.89 0.17 11.26
N CYS A 87 4.56 0.02 11.21
CA CYS A 87 3.75 -0.31 12.39
C CYS A 87 4.08 -1.71 12.96
N SER A 88 4.46 -2.64 12.09
CA SER A 88 4.75 -4.04 12.42
C SER A 88 6.24 -4.33 12.59
N SER A 89 7.11 -3.34 12.78
CA SER A 89 8.54 -3.61 13.04
C SER A 89 8.73 -4.56 14.22
N GLU A 90 9.70 -5.47 14.13
CA GLU A 90 10.05 -6.39 15.21
C GLU A 90 10.53 -5.61 16.44
N LEU A 91 11.27 -4.53 16.22
CA LEU A 91 11.77 -3.66 17.29
C LEU A 91 10.69 -2.66 17.71
N PRO A 92 10.24 -2.66 18.98
CA PRO A 92 9.20 -1.74 19.46
C PRO A 92 9.49 -0.27 19.21
N GLU A 93 10.76 0.14 19.28
CA GLU A 93 11.23 1.52 19.16
C GLU A 93 11.17 2.04 17.72
N GLN A 94 11.17 1.14 16.75
CA GLN A 94 11.04 1.49 15.33
C GLN A 94 9.59 1.59 14.87
N ARG A 95 8.63 1.23 15.74
CA ARG A 95 7.21 1.28 15.40
C ARG A 95 6.71 2.72 15.45
N MET A 96 6.12 3.17 14.35
CA MET A 96 5.54 4.50 14.24
C MET A 96 4.43 4.73 15.26
N ALA A 97 4.46 5.85 15.99
CA ALA A 97 3.46 6.21 16.99
C ALA A 97 2.05 6.34 16.38
N MET A 98 1.01 5.94 17.12
CA MET A 98 -0.36 5.89 16.58
C MET A 98 -0.88 7.25 16.10
N ASN A 99 -0.45 8.36 16.71
CA ASN A 99 -0.80 9.70 16.26
C ASN A 99 -0.24 9.98 14.85
N ASP A 100 0.99 9.54 14.58
CA ASP A 100 1.63 9.68 13.28
C ASP A 100 1.01 8.74 12.24
N VAL A 101 0.60 7.53 12.67
CA VAL A 101 -0.16 6.58 11.84
C VAL A 101 -1.46 7.23 11.36
N VAL A 102 -2.22 7.84 12.27
CA VAL A 102 -3.47 8.54 11.93
C VAL A 102 -3.20 9.72 11.00
N ALA A 103 -2.14 10.50 11.23
CA ALA A 103 -1.76 11.61 10.37
C ALA A 103 -1.44 11.12 8.94
N LYS A 104 -0.64 10.05 8.80
CA LYS A 104 -0.31 9.45 7.51
C LYS A 104 -1.56 8.89 6.81
N LEU A 105 -2.43 8.15 7.50
CA LEU A 105 -3.66 7.63 6.91
C LEU A 105 -4.58 8.73 6.38
N LYS A 106 -4.66 9.87 7.08
CA LYS A 106 -5.43 11.03 6.59
C LYS A 106 -4.87 11.59 5.29
N VAL A 107 -3.55 11.66 5.16
CA VAL A 107 -2.88 12.09 3.92
C VAL A 107 -3.15 11.10 2.80
N ILE A 108 -2.89 9.80 3.04
CA ILE A 108 -3.13 8.74 2.05
C ILE A 108 -4.58 8.76 1.56
N LYS A 109 -5.56 8.86 2.48
CA LYS A 109 -6.98 8.92 2.13
C LYS A 109 -7.31 10.16 1.29
N LYS A 110 -6.75 11.32 1.64
CA LYS A 110 -6.94 12.57 0.89
C LYS A 110 -6.41 12.43 -0.53
N ASP A 111 -5.21 11.90 -0.69
CA ASP A 111 -4.54 11.76 -1.98
C ASP A 111 -5.28 10.75 -2.86
N TYR A 112 -5.69 9.60 -2.30
CA TYR A 112 -6.56 8.64 -2.97
C TYR A 112 -7.88 9.28 -3.43
N SER A 113 -8.57 10.01 -2.54
CA SER A 113 -9.85 10.65 -2.88
C SER A 113 -9.69 11.71 -3.99
N ALA A 114 -8.60 12.48 -3.97
CA ALA A 114 -8.31 13.48 -4.99
C ALA A 114 -8.04 12.85 -6.35
N LEU A 115 -7.28 11.75 -6.37
CA LEU A 115 -7.04 10.95 -7.57
C LEU A 115 -8.35 10.42 -8.15
N MET A 116 -9.23 9.91 -7.29
CA MET A 116 -10.54 9.41 -7.72
C MET A 116 -11.43 10.49 -8.34
N GLN A 117 -11.48 11.67 -7.73
CA GLN A 117 -12.22 12.80 -8.28
C GLN A 117 -11.66 13.28 -9.62
N ALA A 118 -10.34 13.24 -9.80
CA ALA A 118 -9.70 13.61 -11.06
C ALA A 118 -10.09 12.66 -12.20
N MET A 119 -10.22 11.36 -11.92
CA MET A 119 -10.61 10.36 -12.92
C MET A 119 -12.09 10.43 -13.31
N GLN A 120 -12.95 11.00 -12.46
CA GLN A 120 -14.38 11.20 -12.74
C GLN A 120 -14.67 12.47 -13.56
N ARG A 121 -13.69 13.36 -13.78
CA ARG A 121 -13.91 14.57 -14.60
C ARG A 121 -13.99 14.18 -16.08
N PRO A 122 -15.10 14.49 -16.79
CA PRO A 122 -15.18 14.22 -18.22
C PRO A 122 -14.07 14.99 -18.95
N ARG A 123 -13.34 14.31 -19.83
CA ARG A 123 -12.43 14.95 -20.79
C ARG A 123 -13.27 15.92 -21.61
N GLN A 124 -13.18 17.21 -21.28
CA GLN A 124 -13.78 18.26 -22.11
C GLN A 124 -12.98 18.29 -23.41
N TYR A 125 -13.62 17.80 -24.48
CA TYR A 125 -13.18 17.98 -25.86
C TYR A 125 -13.90 19.20 -26.45
#